data_AF-A0A7W1KJZ4-F1
#
_entry.id   AF-A0A7W1KJZ4-F1
#
_cell.length_a   1.000
_cell.length_b   1.000
_cell.length_c   1.000
_cell.angle_alpha   90.00
_cell.angle_beta   90.00
_cell.angle_gamma   90.00
#
_symmetry.space_group_name_H-M   'P 1'
#
loop_
_entity.id
_entity.type
_entity.pdbx_description
1 polymer ?
#
loop_
_entity_poly.entity_id
_entity_poly.type
_entity_poly.pdbx_seq_one_letter_code
_entity_poly.pdbx_strand_id
1 'polypeptide(L)'
;AHPYHGSLYFNAARSSGYDFWASTPFVAAGSLGWELFTENVRPSLNDLINTTLGGIALGEAAHRMSSLLTSRGAFGRGVGAFVVNPVARTQSFLHDRGGRADGARVTAPEFSSAAVALGQRRGSGASPGALTESRAFVGVSIQYGNAFGDRVTRPYDAFEFSLHLSPEDHVVLSHVAVSGMLLRRTLVRSTSNQLFLALYQHYDYDDLPAFKASSQSLSGALLYRRSAGARTQLHMGMHLEAVPLGAVSSDYNGFRRRDYDYGPGLGGRFTASVRRDGRDMLRLDARTVWIHSVYGARANHLATTARLSAAIPVVRMVSVGGDVGVTVRRSSYREMPAVSKRVPQVRAYLIWSPS
;
A
#
# COMPACT_ATOMS: atom_id res chain seq x y z
N ALA A 1 -0.27 13.37 -5.60
CA ALA A 1 -1.51 13.71 -6.35
C ALA A 1 -1.82 12.70 -7.45
N HIS A 2 -0.87 12.39 -8.34
CA HIS A 2 -1.04 11.50 -9.50
C HIS A 2 -1.76 10.15 -9.21
N PRO A 3 -1.30 9.28 -8.28
CA PRO A 3 -1.99 8.03 -7.98
C PRO A 3 -3.44 8.20 -7.52
N TYR A 4 -3.72 9.23 -6.71
CA TYR A 4 -5.07 9.53 -6.27
C TYR A 4 -5.94 9.96 -7.46
N HIS A 5 -5.43 10.82 -8.35
CA HIS A 5 -6.16 11.23 -9.55
C HIS A 5 -6.47 10.02 -10.46
N GLY A 6 -5.48 9.16 -10.71
CA GLY A 6 -5.68 7.93 -11.46
C GLY A 6 -6.74 7.01 -10.85
N SER A 7 -6.81 6.95 -9.52
CA SER A 7 -7.83 6.15 -8.83
C SER A 7 -9.25 6.64 -9.12
N LEU A 8 -9.45 7.95 -9.41
CA LEU A 8 -10.75 8.50 -9.78
C LEU A 8 -11.19 8.00 -11.16
N TYR A 9 -10.28 8.00 -12.16
CA TYR A 9 -10.56 7.43 -13.49
C TYR A 9 -10.90 5.94 -13.40
N PHE A 10 -10.11 5.19 -12.63
CA PHE A 10 -10.34 3.76 -12.43
C PHE A 10 -11.72 3.52 -11.77
N ASN A 11 -12.02 4.27 -10.71
CA ASN A 11 -13.27 4.14 -9.98
C ASN A 11 -14.50 4.53 -10.82
N ALA A 12 -14.38 5.51 -11.72
CA ALA A 12 -15.45 5.88 -12.65
C ALA A 12 -15.80 4.71 -13.59
N ALA A 13 -14.77 4.04 -14.14
CA ALA A 13 -14.97 2.85 -14.97
C ALA A 13 -15.52 1.67 -14.16
N ARG A 14 -14.91 1.34 -13.00
CA ARG A 14 -15.37 0.23 -12.16
C ARG A 14 -16.81 0.38 -11.69
N SER A 15 -17.20 1.59 -11.27
CA SER A 15 -18.58 1.86 -10.84
C SER A 15 -19.58 1.98 -11.99
N SER A 16 -19.10 2.03 -13.23
CA SER A 16 -19.91 1.88 -14.45
C SER A 16 -20.09 0.41 -14.89
N GLY A 17 -19.57 -0.55 -14.12
CA GLY A 17 -19.76 -1.98 -14.35
C GLY A 17 -18.62 -2.71 -15.05
N TYR A 18 -17.53 -2.01 -15.40
CA TYR A 18 -16.32 -2.65 -15.91
C TYR A 18 -15.61 -3.45 -14.81
N ASP A 19 -15.00 -4.57 -15.19
CA ASP A 19 -14.13 -5.33 -14.29
C ASP A 19 -12.76 -4.66 -14.10
N PHE A 20 -11.88 -5.29 -13.31
CA PHE A 20 -10.54 -4.75 -13.02
C PHE A 20 -9.71 -4.47 -14.28
N TRP A 21 -9.68 -5.41 -15.23
CA TRP A 21 -8.86 -5.29 -16.43
C TRP A 21 -9.47 -4.30 -17.42
N ALA A 22 -10.79 -4.36 -17.63
CA ALA A 22 -11.49 -3.45 -18.52
C ALA A 22 -11.47 -1.99 -18.03
N SER A 23 -11.28 -1.77 -16.72
CA SER A 23 -11.13 -0.42 -16.14
C SER A 23 -9.73 0.18 -16.29
N THR A 24 -8.71 -0.65 -16.53
CA THR A 24 -7.30 -0.21 -16.61
C THR A 24 -7.04 0.80 -17.74
N PRO A 25 -7.53 0.60 -18.99
CA PRO A 25 -7.32 1.55 -20.08
C PRO A 25 -7.87 2.95 -19.82
N PHE A 26 -8.95 3.07 -19.02
CA PHE A 26 -9.53 4.37 -18.68
C PHE A 26 -8.59 5.24 -17.85
N VAL A 27 -7.75 4.63 -17.01
CA VAL A 27 -6.76 5.36 -16.21
C VAL A 27 -5.67 5.94 -17.11
N ALA A 28 -5.14 5.11 -18.02
CA ALA A 28 -4.12 5.53 -18.97
C ALA A 28 -4.66 6.63 -19.90
N ALA A 29 -5.87 6.45 -20.44
CA ALA A 29 -6.51 7.43 -21.31
C ALA A 29 -6.81 8.75 -20.57
N GLY A 30 -7.29 8.69 -19.34
CA GLY A 30 -7.54 9.88 -18.51
C GLY A 30 -6.26 10.64 -18.19
N SER A 31 -5.21 9.93 -17.78
CA SER A 31 -3.89 10.52 -17.51
C SER A 31 -3.29 11.14 -18.77
N LEU A 32 -3.36 10.46 -19.91
CA LEU A 32 -2.87 10.98 -21.18
C LEU A 32 -3.67 12.22 -21.62
N GLY A 33 -4.99 12.19 -21.48
CA GLY A 33 -5.85 13.33 -21.80
C GLY A 33 -5.51 14.56 -20.94
N TRP A 34 -5.26 14.36 -19.65
CA TRP A 34 -4.80 15.42 -18.76
C TRP A 34 -3.47 16.02 -19.21
N GLU A 35 -2.46 15.18 -19.46
CA GLU A 35 -1.13 15.62 -19.87
C GLU A 35 -1.11 16.31 -21.24
N LEU A 36 -1.90 15.83 -22.21
CA LEU A 36 -1.91 16.38 -23.56
C LEU A 36 -2.76 17.64 -23.71
N PHE A 37 -3.87 17.75 -22.97
CA PHE A 37 -4.89 18.77 -23.25
C PHE A 37 -5.16 19.71 -22.08
N THR A 38 -4.67 19.43 -20.88
CA THR A 38 -4.94 20.27 -19.68
C THR A 38 -3.68 20.82 -19.04
N GLU A 39 -2.55 20.12 -19.12
CA GLU A 39 -1.30 20.58 -18.54
C GLU A 39 -0.55 21.57 -19.45
N ASN A 40 -0.03 22.66 -18.87
CA ASN A 40 0.71 23.69 -19.61
C ASN A 40 2.21 23.37 -19.76
N VAL A 41 2.63 22.13 -19.49
CA VAL A 41 4.01 21.66 -19.65
C VAL A 41 4.06 20.42 -20.52
N ARG A 42 5.26 20.04 -20.97
CA ARG A 42 5.44 18.82 -21.77
C ARG A 42 4.93 17.60 -21.01
N PRO A 43 4.17 16.71 -21.67
CA PRO A 43 3.74 15.42 -21.11
C PRO A 43 4.91 14.67 -20.49
N SER A 44 4.66 14.06 -19.34
CA SER A 44 5.66 13.50 -18.47
C SER A 44 5.41 12.01 -18.33
N LEU A 45 6.26 11.20 -18.98
CA LEU A 45 6.13 9.74 -18.94
C LEU A 45 6.10 9.19 -17.51
N ASN A 46 6.83 9.82 -16.58
CA ASN A 46 6.80 9.44 -15.17
C ASN A 46 5.42 9.68 -14.55
N ASP A 47 4.76 10.79 -14.90
CA ASP A 47 3.43 11.12 -14.40
C ASP A 47 2.37 10.19 -15.02
N LEU A 48 2.52 9.82 -16.29
CA LEU A 48 1.65 8.85 -16.97
C LEU A 48 1.72 7.47 -16.29
N ILE A 49 2.93 6.97 -16.04
CA ILE A 49 3.13 5.66 -15.38
C ILE A 49 2.64 5.72 -13.93
N ASN A 50 3.00 6.76 -13.18
CA ASN A 50 2.62 6.94 -11.78
C ASN A 50 1.10 7.02 -11.60
N THR A 51 0.43 7.85 -12.42
CA THR A 51 -1.03 8.01 -12.43
C THR A 51 -1.71 6.71 -12.81
N THR A 52 -1.21 6.01 -13.84
CA THR A 52 -1.82 4.76 -14.31
C THR A 52 -1.67 3.63 -13.30
N LEU A 53 -0.44 3.23 -12.98
CA LEU A 53 -0.19 2.06 -12.14
C LEU A 53 -0.59 2.29 -10.69
N GLY A 54 -0.28 3.47 -10.13
CA GLY A 54 -0.70 3.85 -8.79
C GLY A 54 -2.23 4.03 -8.68
N GLY A 55 -2.84 4.57 -9.74
CA GLY A 55 -4.28 4.75 -9.83
C GLY A 55 -5.07 3.46 -9.86
N ILE A 56 -4.60 2.45 -10.60
CA ILE A 56 -5.21 1.11 -10.60
C ILE A 56 -5.18 0.49 -9.20
N ALA A 57 -4.02 0.53 -8.54
CA ALA A 57 -3.83 -0.09 -7.22
C ALA A 57 -4.69 0.58 -6.13
N LEU A 58 -4.63 1.90 -6.04
CA LEU A 58 -5.44 2.67 -5.08
C LEU A 58 -6.93 2.61 -5.43
N GLY A 59 -7.26 2.67 -6.72
CA GLY A 59 -8.64 2.62 -7.23
C GLY A 59 -9.32 1.30 -6.89
N GLU A 60 -8.71 0.16 -7.20
CA GLU A 60 -9.29 -1.14 -6.89
C GLU A 60 -9.45 -1.36 -5.37
N ALA A 61 -8.45 -0.99 -4.58
CA ALA A 61 -8.54 -1.05 -3.13
C ALA A 61 -9.70 -0.17 -2.61
N ALA A 62 -9.79 1.08 -3.06
CA ALA A 62 -10.86 2.01 -2.69
C ALA A 62 -12.25 1.51 -3.11
N HIS A 63 -12.39 1.00 -4.34
CA HIS A 63 -13.63 0.40 -4.84
C HIS A 63 -14.10 -0.74 -3.94
N ARG A 64 -13.24 -1.73 -3.67
CA ARG A 64 -13.60 -2.89 -2.84
C ARG A 64 -13.87 -2.53 -1.39
N MET A 65 -13.10 -1.61 -0.80
CA MET A 65 -13.34 -1.12 0.57
C MET A 65 -14.66 -0.36 0.67
N SER A 66 -14.97 0.51 -0.30
CA SER A 66 -16.24 1.24 -0.34
C SER A 66 -17.44 0.29 -0.49
N SER A 67 -17.37 -0.69 -1.39
CA SER A 67 -18.39 -1.73 -1.55
C SER A 67 -18.60 -2.57 -0.27
N LEU A 68 -17.52 -2.88 0.45
CA LEU A 68 -17.62 -3.60 1.72
C LEU A 68 -18.34 -2.77 2.79
N LEU A 69 -18.07 -1.47 2.86
CA LEU A 69 -18.71 -0.57 3.81
C LEU A 69 -20.22 -0.44 3.53
N THR A 70 -20.62 -0.36 2.27
CA THR A 70 -22.04 -0.23 1.88
C THR A 70 -22.82 -1.53 2.04
N SER A 71 -22.20 -2.70 1.78
CA SER A 71 -22.86 -4.01 1.90
C SER A 71 -23.36 -4.37 3.31
N ARG A 72 -22.85 -3.69 4.35
CA ARG A 72 -23.14 -3.99 5.77
C ARG A 72 -24.15 -3.03 6.43
N GLY A 73 -24.83 -2.17 5.66
CA GLY A 73 -26.14 -1.59 6.01
C GLY A 73 -26.24 -0.52 7.13
N ALA A 74 -25.16 0.06 7.65
CA ALA A 74 -25.22 1.09 8.70
C ALA A 74 -24.94 2.51 8.17
N PHE A 75 -25.73 3.52 8.61
CA PHE A 75 -25.67 4.92 8.13
C PHE A 75 -24.26 5.54 8.17
N GLY A 76 -23.51 5.35 9.27
CA GLY A 76 -22.13 5.84 9.40
C GLY A 76 -21.13 5.22 8.40
N ARG A 77 -21.44 4.04 7.85
CA ARG A 77 -20.63 3.39 6.82
C ARG A 77 -20.86 3.99 5.44
N GLY A 78 -22.00 4.65 5.19
CA GLY A 78 -22.26 5.39 3.96
C GLY A 78 -21.30 6.57 3.78
N VAL A 79 -21.05 7.31 4.86
CA VAL A 79 -20.06 8.41 4.87
C VAL A 79 -18.65 7.85 4.68
N GLY A 80 -18.29 6.79 5.40
CA GLY A 80 -16.99 6.12 5.22
C GLY A 80 -16.80 5.62 3.78
N ALA A 81 -17.82 5.03 3.18
CA ALA A 81 -17.79 4.58 1.79
C ALA A 81 -17.60 5.73 0.80
N PHE A 82 -18.17 6.91 1.09
CA PHE A 82 -17.99 8.13 0.28
C PHE A 82 -16.58 8.70 0.42
N VAL A 83 -16.05 8.75 1.63
CA VAL A 83 -14.65 9.20 1.87
C VAL A 83 -13.66 8.29 1.15
N VAL A 84 -13.90 6.97 1.17
CA VAL A 84 -13.01 6.00 0.52
C VAL A 84 -13.13 6.04 -1.00
N ASN A 85 -14.34 6.12 -1.54
CA ASN A 85 -14.57 6.17 -2.99
C ASN A 85 -15.70 7.15 -3.33
N PRO A 86 -15.39 8.45 -3.46
CA PRO A 86 -16.40 9.47 -3.72
C PRO A 86 -17.04 9.30 -5.10
N VAL A 87 -16.28 8.86 -6.11
CA VAL A 87 -16.76 8.66 -7.48
C VAL A 87 -17.86 7.60 -7.53
N ALA A 88 -17.59 6.42 -6.97
CA ALA A 88 -18.56 5.33 -6.98
C ALA A 88 -19.83 5.69 -6.21
N ARG A 89 -19.71 6.41 -5.08
CA ARG A 89 -20.87 6.85 -4.30
C ARG A 89 -21.69 7.92 -5.01
N THR A 90 -21.05 8.91 -5.62
CA THR A 90 -21.73 9.93 -6.43
C THR A 90 -22.47 9.28 -7.61
N GLN A 91 -21.83 8.37 -8.35
CA GLN A 91 -22.50 7.63 -9.42
C GLN A 91 -23.69 6.81 -8.91
N SER A 92 -23.54 6.12 -7.78
CA SER A 92 -24.64 5.39 -7.14
C SER A 92 -25.83 6.32 -6.85
N PHE A 93 -25.61 7.52 -6.32
CA PHE A 93 -26.68 8.48 -6.04
C PHE A 93 -27.36 9.04 -7.31
N LEU A 94 -26.60 9.23 -8.39
CA LEU A 94 -27.12 9.74 -9.67
C LEU A 94 -27.92 8.67 -10.43
N HIS A 95 -27.51 7.41 -10.36
CA HIS A 95 -28.14 6.30 -11.07
C HIS A 95 -29.30 5.63 -10.30
N ASP A 96 -29.51 5.97 -9.02
CA ASP A 96 -30.58 5.44 -8.16
C ASP A 96 -32.00 5.88 -8.56
N ARG A 97 -32.18 6.57 -9.70
CA ARG A 97 -33.49 6.87 -10.29
C ARG A 97 -34.01 5.81 -11.27
N GLY A 98 -33.29 4.70 -11.51
CA GLY A 98 -33.68 3.76 -12.57
C GLY A 98 -33.15 2.32 -12.48
N GLY A 99 -32.83 1.81 -11.29
CA GLY A 99 -32.63 0.37 -11.07
C GLY A 99 -31.47 -0.31 -11.82
N ARG A 100 -30.55 0.45 -12.43
CA ARG A 100 -29.43 -0.06 -13.25
C ARG A 100 -28.04 0.19 -12.65
N ALA A 101 -27.94 0.51 -11.36
CA ALA A 101 -26.66 0.71 -10.68
C ALA A 101 -26.05 -0.59 -10.10
N ASP A 102 -26.34 -1.76 -10.68
CA ASP A 102 -25.68 -3.04 -10.33
C ASP A 102 -24.36 -3.22 -11.10
N GLY A 103 -23.60 -2.13 -11.24
CA GLY A 103 -22.24 -2.13 -11.78
C GLY A 103 -21.32 -2.92 -10.84
N ALA A 104 -21.18 -4.22 -11.11
CA ALA A 104 -20.29 -5.16 -10.46
C ALA A 104 -20.31 -5.09 -8.92
N ARG A 105 -21.43 -5.51 -8.28
CA ARG A 105 -21.43 -5.77 -6.83
C ARG A 105 -20.28 -6.72 -6.50
N VAL A 106 -19.23 -6.17 -5.86
CA VAL A 106 -18.14 -6.97 -5.34
C VAL A 106 -18.74 -7.86 -4.24
N THR A 107 -18.75 -9.17 -4.48
CA THR A 107 -19.15 -10.14 -3.45
C THR A 107 -18.29 -9.92 -2.22
N ALA A 108 -18.93 -9.78 -1.06
CA ALA A 108 -18.21 -9.58 0.20
C ALA A 108 -17.16 -10.69 0.39
N PRO A 109 -15.94 -10.35 0.81
CA PRO A 109 -14.88 -11.32 0.97
C PRO A 109 -15.19 -12.27 2.12
N GLU A 110 -14.63 -13.48 2.06
CA GLU A 110 -14.74 -14.50 3.12
C GLU A 110 -14.21 -13.98 4.47
N PHE A 111 -13.16 -13.16 4.42
CA PHE A 111 -12.55 -12.54 5.57
C PHE A 111 -12.25 -11.07 5.27
N SER A 112 -12.45 -10.20 6.25
CA SER A 112 -11.92 -8.84 6.20
C SER A 112 -11.70 -8.35 7.62
N SER A 113 -10.54 -7.74 7.87
CA SER A 113 -10.23 -7.11 9.14
C SER A 113 -9.76 -5.69 8.91
N ALA A 114 -10.24 -4.77 9.73
CA ALA A 114 -9.73 -3.41 9.82
C ALA A 114 -9.15 -3.20 11.22
N ALA A 115 -8.09 -2.43 11.31
CA ALA A 115 -7.48 -2.01 12.55
C ALA A 115 -7.14 -0.52 12.47
N VAL A 116 -7.40 0.20 13.55
CA VAL A 116 -6.98 1.59 13.75
C VAL A 116 -5.97 1.61 14.89
N ALA A 117 -4.77 2.11 14.64
CA ALA A 117 -3.73 2.31 15.62
C ALA A 117 -3.64 3.79 16.00
N LEU A 118 -3.56 4.08 17.30
CA LEU A 118 -3.28 5.42 17.81
C LEU A 118 -2.09 5.33 18.76
N GLY A 119 -1.07 6.14 18.53
CA GLY A 119 0.08 6.11 19.40
C GLY A 119 1.17 7.09 19.06
N GLN A 120 2.37 6.78 19.55
CA GLN A 120 3.52 7.65 19.53
C GLN A 120 4.66 6.99 18.77
N ARG A 121 5.35 7.77 17.96
CA ARG A 121 6.53 7.39 17.19
C ARG A 121 7.74 8.18 17.69
N ARG A 122 8.86 7.49 17.91
CA ARG A 122 10.18 8.10 18.10
C ARG A 122 11.11 7.60 17.02
N GLY A 123 11.99 8.44 16.50
CA GLY A 123 12.95 8.06 15.48
C GLY A 123 13.93 9.17 15.19
N SER A 124 15.03 8.85 14.52
CA SER A 124 16.03 9.87 14.20
C SER A 124 15.45 10.88 13.18
N GLY A 125 15.47 12.16 13.53
CA GLY A 125 15.31 13.24 12.55
C GLY A 125 16.46 13.27 11.53
N ALA A 126 16.46 14.27 10.65
CA ALA A 126 17.50 14.44 9.63
C ALA A 126 18.92 14.72 10.17
N SER A 127 19.09 14.88 11.49
CA SER A 127 20.38 15.15 12.15
C SER A 127 20.87 13.96 12.99
N PRO A 128 22.17 13.60 12.95
CA PRO A 128 22.74 12.53 13.78
C PRO A 128 22.62 12.88 15.28
N GLY A 129 21.95 12.04 16.07
CA GLY A 129 21.83 12.18 17.52
C GLY A 129 20.43 12.52 18.06
N ALA A 130 19.47 12.91 17.20
CA ALA A 130 18.12 13.27 17.62
C ALA A 130 17.17 12.06 17.71
N LEU A 131 17.39 11.15 18.67
CA LEU A 131 16.34 10.25 19.16
C LEU A 131 15.52 10.97 20.24
N THR A 132 14.87 12.09 19.92
CA THR A 132 14.40 12.97 21.01
C THR A 132 12.95 13.42 20.91
N GLU A 133 12.32 13.45 19.73
CA GLU A 133 10.93 13.87 19.62
C GLU A 133 9.97 12.70 19.45
N SER A 134 9.04 12.60 20.41
CA SER A 134 7.87 11.74 20.32
C SER A 134 6.83 12.46 19.49
N ARG A 135 6.35 11.81 18.43
CA ARG A 135 5.30 12.36 17.56
C ARG A 135 4.08 11.47 17.50
N ALA A 136 2.90 12.06 17.57
CA ALA A 136 1.66 11.31 17.44
C ALA A 136 1.50 10.75 16.02
N PHE A 137 0.92 9.55 15.91
CA PHE A 137 0.50 8.99 14.64
C PHE A 137 -0.85 8.25 14.75
N VAL A 138 -1.55 8.23 13.63
CA VAL A 138 -2.76 7.43 13.40
C VAL A 138 -2.45 6.43 12.31
N GLY A 139 -2.63 5.15 12.58
CA GLY A 139 -2.49 4.09 11.60
C GLY A 139 -3.83 3.45 11.24
N VAL A 140 -4.02 3.13 9.97
CA VAL A 140 -5.13 2.31 9.50
C VAL A 140 -4.54 1.13 8.74
N SER A 141 -4.97 -0.08 9.08
CA SER A 141 -4.56 -1.31 8.39
C SER A 141 -5.78 -2.13 8.05
N ILE A 142 -5.88 -2.56 6.80
CA ILE A 142 -7.01 -3.33 6.29
C ILE A 142 -6.45 -4.56 5.59
N GLN A 143 -6.90 -5.73 6.01
CA GLN A 143 -6.74 -6.98 5.27
C GLN A 143 -8.09 -7.29 4.65
N TYR A 144 -8.15 -7.22 3.33
CA TYR A 144 -9.33 -7.57 2.57
C TYR A 144 -9.13 -8.96 1.99
N GLY A 145 -10.11 -9.86 2.17
CA GLY A 145 -9.98 -11.24 1.73
C GLY A 145 -8.93 -12.03 2.52
N ASN A 146 -8.62 -13.21 2.00
CA ASN A 146 -7.58 -14.08 2.54
C ASN A 146 -6.85 -14.74 1.39
N ALA A 147 -5.56 -14.41 1.18
CA ALA A 147 -4.76 -14.95 0.09
C ALA A 147 -4.60 -16.50 0.16
N PHE A 148 -4.81 -17.07 1.34
CA PHE A 148 -4.80 -18.51 1.60
C PHE A 148 -6.22 -19.13 1.66
N GLY A 149 -7.27 -18.35 1.42
CA GLY A 149 -8.67 -18.79 1.39
C GLY A 149 -9.05 -19.51 0.10
N ASP A 150 -10.29 -19.96 0.00
CA ASP A 150 -10.78 -20.71 -1.17
C ASP A 150 -11.43 -19.82 -2.23
N ARG A 151 -11.99 -18.67 -1.81
CA ARG A 151 -12.70 -17.73 -2.68
C ARG A 151 -11.80 -16.65 -3.26
N VAL A 152 -10.64 -17.04 -3.78
CA VAL A 152 -9.71 -16.14 -4.45
C VAL A 152 -9.59 -16.56 -5.91
N THR A 153 -10.28 -15.85 -6.79
CA THR A 153 -10.29 -16.16 -8.23
C THR A 153 -10.08 -14.95 -9.13
N ARG A 154 -10.24 -13.72 -8.61
CA ARG A 154 -10.12 -12.46 -9.36
C ARG A 154 -9.02 -11.56 -8.78
N PRO A 155 -8.50 -10.61 -9.57
CA PRO A 155 -7.59 -9.58 -9.06
C PRO A 155 -8.20 -8.85 -7.87
N TYR A 156 -7.39 -8.65 -6.83
CA TYR A 156 -7.73 -8.00 -5.56
C TYR A 156 -8.83 -8.71 -4.74
N ASP A 157 -9.10 -9.99 -4.99
CA ASP A 157 -9.90 -10.80 -4.05
C ASP A 157 -9.20 -11.00 -2.71
N ALA A 158 -7.88 -10.79 -2.65
CA ALA A 158 -7.21 -10.46 -1.40
C ALA A 158 -6.17 -9.35 -1.60
N PHE A 159 -6.14 -8.40 -0.66
CA PHE A 159 -5.13 -7.35 -0.60
C PHE A 159 -4.91 -6.86 0.83
N GLU A 160 -3.75 -6.25 1.05
CA GLU A 160 -3.44 -5.48 2.25
C GLU A 160 -3.38 -4.00 1.89
N PHE A 161 -4.01 -3.16 2.70
CA PHE A 161 -3.95 -1.71 2.64
C PHE A 161 -3.43 -1.18 3.96
N SER A 162 -2.49 -0.24 3.93
CA SER A 162 -2.02 0.46 5.11
C SER A 162 -1.85 1.95 4.86
N LEU A 163 -2.15 2.74 5.88
CA LEU A 163 -2.11 4.20 5.87
C LEU A 163 -1.59 4.67 7.22
N HIS A 164 -0.60 5.56 7.24
CA HIS A 164 -0.19 6.27 8.46
C HIS A 164 -0.25 7.77 8.27
N LEU A 165 -0.96 8.43 9.18
CA LEU A 165 -1.03 9.87 9.31
C LEU A 165 -0.18 10.31 10.51
N SER A 166 0.66 11.32 10.31
CA SER A 166 1.52 11.94 11.32
C SER A 166 1.17 13.43 11.39
N PRO A 167 0.15 13.83 12.19
CA PRO A 167 -0.39 15.20 12.19
C PRO A 167 0.62 16.31 12.51
N GLU A 168 1.70 15.95 13.21
CA GLU A 168 2.77 16.87 13.63
C GLU A 168 3.91 16.97 12.60
N ASP A 169 3.89 16.18 11.52
CA ASP A 169 4.87 16.26 10.46
C ASP A 169 4.45 17.30 9.40
N HIS A 170 5.43 17.85 8.65
CA HIS A 170 5.15 18.77 7.54
C HIS A 170 4.21 18.16 6.48
N VAL A 171 4.37 16.86 6.22
CA VAL A 171 3.44 16.08 5.38
C VAL A 171 2.68 15.13 6.29
N VAL A 172 1.38 15.39 6.48
CA VAL A 172 0.53 14.57 7.35
C VAL A 172 0.48 13.13 6.87
N LEU A 173 0.45 12.90 5.56
CA LEU A 173 0.48 11.56 4.97
C LEU A 173 1.90 11.01 4.99
N SER A 174 2.23 10.20 5.99
CA SER A 174 3.60 9.66 6.14
C SER A 174 3.80 8.29 5.49
N HIS A 175 2.73 7.52 5.30
CA HIS A 175 2.80 6.20 4.68
C HIS A 175 1.48 5.83 3.99
N VAL A 176 1.57 5.25 2.80
CA VAL A 176 0.49 4.50 2.15
C VAL A 176 1.09 3.29 1.47
N ALA A 177 0.51 2.12 1.68
CA ALA A 177 0.85 0.94 0.88
C ALA A 177 -0.38 0.11 0.52
N VAL A 178 -0.35 -0.43 -0.69
CA VAL A 178 -1.29 -1.43 -1.20
C VAL A 178 -0.48 -2.61 -1.71
N SER A 179 -0.84 -3.81 -1.27
CA SER A 179 -0.32 -5.08 -1.81
C SER A 179 -1.51 -5.92 -2.26
N GLY A 180 -1.81 -5.88 -3.56
CA GLY A 180 -2.97 -6.51 -4.15
C GLY A 180 -2.61 -7.74 -4.96
N MET A 181 -3.19 -8.89 -4.62
CA MET A 181 -2.97 -10.11 -5.38
C MET A 181 -3.72 -10.05 -6.71
N LEU A 182 -3.05 -10.32 -7.82
CA LEU A 182 -3.66 -10.36 -9.15
C LEU A 182 -4.15 -11.77 -9.50
N LEU A 183 -3.32 -12.78 -9.22
CA LEU A 183 -3.64 -14.19 -9.43
C LEU A 183 -2.76 -15.06 -8.54
N ARG A 184 -3.16 -16.31 -8.34
CA ARG A 184 -2.35 -17.32 -7.64
C ARG A 184 -2.58 -18.72 -8.19
N ARG A 185 -1.62 -19.59 -7.96
CA ARG A 185 -1.67 -21.02 -8.24
C ARG A 185 -1.23 -21.79 -6.99
N THR A 186 -2.00 -22.81 -6.65
CA THR A 186 -1.67 -23.75 -5.57
C THR A 186 -0.51 -24.63 -5.99
N LEU A 187 0.56 -24.66 -5.19
CA LEU A 187 1.68 -25.58 -5.35
C LEU A 187 1.56 -26.75 -4.37
N VAL A 188 1.25 -26.46 -3.12
CA VAL A 188 1.05 -27.46 -2.06
C VAL A 188 -0.20 -27.12 -1.28
N ARG A 189 -1.03 -28.13 -0.99
CA ARG A 189 -2.17 -27.99 -0.07
C ARG A 189 -2.35 -29.28 0.71
N SER A 190 -2.23 -29.18 2.02
CA SER A 190 -2.47 -30.24 2.99
C SER A 190 -3.30 -29.69 4.15
N THR A 191 -3.58 -30.53 5.14
CA THR A 191 -4.32 -30.14 6.36
C THR A 191 -3.60 -29.05 7.17
N SER A 192 -2.26 -29.07 7.20
CA SER A 192 -1.46 -28.16 8.02
C SER A 192 -0.57 -27.21 7.23
N ASN A 193 -0.35 -27.43 5.93
CA ASN A 193 0.54 -26.61 5.11
C ASN A 193 -0.12 -26.21 3.80
N GLN A 194 0.12 -24.97 3.38
CA GLN A 194 -0.23 -24.46 2.07
C GLN A 194 0.92 -23.65 1.50
N LEU A 195 1.17 -23.81 0.20
CA LEU A 195 2.14 -23.04 -0.57
C LEU A 195 1.50 -22.60 -1.88
N PHE A 196 1.58 -21.31 -2.18
CA PHE A 196 1.06 -20.70 -3.39
C PHE A 196 2.17 -19.97 -4.14
N LEU A 197 2.15 -20.05 -5.47
CA LEU A 197 2.82 -19.09 -6.34
C LEU A 197 1.80 -18.03 -6.73
N ALA A 198 2.14 -16.75 -6.62
CA ALA A 198 1.20 -15.65 -6.86
C ALA A 198 1.84 -14.50 -7.63
N LEU A 199 1.00 -13.71 -8.29
CA LEU A 199 1.36 -12.42 -8.86
C LEU A 199 0.68 -11.33 -8.03
N TYR A 200 1.41 -10.26 -7.74
CA TYR A 200 0.91 -9.11 -7.00
C TYR A 200 1.23 -7.81 -7.74
N GLN A 201 0.40 -6.81 -7.48
CA GLN A 201 0.66 -5.41 -7.74
C GLN A 201 0.85 -4.69 -6.41
N HIS A 202 1.84 -3.81 -6.35
CA HIS A 202 2.10 -2.99 -5.18
C HIS A 202 2.11 -1.51 -5.53
N TYR A 203 1.64 -0.71 -4.59
CA TYR A 203 1.88 0.72 -4.52
C TYR A 203 2.45 1.01 -3.13
N ASP A 204 3.58 1.68 -3.07
CA ASP A 204 4.19 2.12 -1.81
C ASP A 204 4.48 3.62 -1.88
N TYR A 205 4.26 4.30 -0.77
CA TYR A 205 4.60 5.70 -0.55
C TYR A 205 5.02 5.87 0.92
N ASP A 206 6.20 6.44 1.12
CA ASP A 206 6.77 6.79 2.40
C ASP A 206 7.27 8.24 2.35
N ASP A 207 6.88 9.03 3.33
CA ASP A 207 7.43 10.37 3.59
C ASP A 207 7.88 10.42 5.05
N LEU A 208 9.15 10.13 5.26
CA LEU A 208 9.82 10.21 6.54
C LEU A 208 10.82 11.37 6.51
N PRO A 209 11.10 12.05 7.65
CA PRO A 209 11.93 13.25 7.69
C PRO A 209 13.30 13.17 6.98
N ALA A 210 13.89 11.97 6.89
CA ALA A 210 15.19 11.73 6.24
C ALA A 210 15.14 10.75 5.06
N PHE A 211 13.94 10.29 4.68
CA PHE A 211 13.73 9.31 3.62
C PHE A 211 12.33 9.44 3.02
N LYS A 212 12.27 9.80 1.75
CA LYS A 212 11.05 9.74 0.95
C LYS A 212 11.23 8.70 -0.13
N ALA A 213 10.22 7.88 -0.35
CA ALA A 213 10.18 6.97 -1.47
C ALA A 213 8.75 6.75 -1.94
N SER A 214 8.59 6.48 -3.22
CA SER A 214 7.36 5.93 -3.76
C SER A 214 7.69 4.95 -4.86
N SER A 215 6.87 3.93 -5.05
CA SER A 215 7.09 2.96 -6.11
C SER A 215 5.79 2.29 -6.52
N GLN A 216 5.67 2.01 -7.82
CA GLN A 216 4.70 1.08 -8.35
C GLN A 216 5.46 -0.18 -8.76
N SER A 217 5.01 -1.36 -8.32
CA SER A 217 5.70 -2.61 -8.64
C SER A 217 4.75 -3.76 -8.94
N LEU A 218 5.26 -4.73 -9.71
CA LEU A 218 4.64 -6.04 -9.93
C LEU A 218 5.57 -7.10 -9.36
N SER A 219 5.04 -8.13 -8.72
CA SER A 219 5.89 -9.16 -8.13
C SER A 219 5.38 -10.57 -8.35
N GLY A 220 6.29 -11.49 -8.69
CA GLY A 220 6.09 -12.91 -8.44
C GLY A 220 6.35 -13.22 -6.97
N ALA A 221 5.51 -14.05 -6.35
CA ALA A 221 5.54 -14.28 -4.93
C ALA A 221 5.31 -15.76 -4.55
N LEU A 222 6.03 -16.24 -3.54
CA LEU A 222 5.75 -17.48 -2.84
C LEU A 222 5.06 -17.15 -1.51
N LEU A 223 3.85 -17.67 -1.33
CA LEU A 223 3.08 -17.51 -0.10
C LEU A 223 3.00 -18.85 0.62
N TYR A 224 3.42 -18.89 1.88
CA TYR A 224 3.39 -20.09 2.69
C TYR A 224 2.54 -19.88 3.94
N ARG A 225 1.66 -20.83 4.24
CA ARG A 225 0.90 -20.89 5.49
C ARG A 225 1.10 -22.23 6.15
N ARG A 226 1.42 -22.21 7.44
CA ARG A 226 1.43 -23.39 8.31
C ARG A 226 0.44 -23.21 9.46
N SER A 227 -0.48 -24.15 9.61
CA SER A 227 -1.35 -24.25 10.78
C SER A 227 -0.67 -25.10 11.85
N ALA A 228 -0.41 -24.50 13.01
CA ALA A 228 0.15 -25.16 14.19
C ALA A 228 -0.97 -25.32 15.24
N GLY A 229 -1.74 -26.40 15.12
CA GLY A 229 -2.96 -26.61 15.90
C GLY A 229 -4.15 -25.78 15.39
N ALA A 230 -5.19 -25.66 16.22
CA ALA A 230 -6.45 -25.01 15.82
C ALA A 230 -6.39 -23.48 15.83
N ARG A 231 -5.51 -22.89 16.65
CA ARG A 231 -5.53 -21.44 16.96
C ARG A 231 -4.36 -20.67 16.38
N THR A 232 -3.23 -21.32 16.09
CA THR A 232 -1.98 -20.65 15.71
C THR A 232 -1.65 -20.93 14.24
N GLN A 233 -1.27 -19.89 13.51
CA GLN A 233 -0.86 -19.99 12.11
C GLN A 233 0.41 -19.17 11.89
N LEU A 234 1.34 -19.71 11.11
CA LEU A 234 2.47 -18.98 10.55
C LEU A 234 2.14 -18.63 9.11
N HIS A 235 2.21 -17.36 8.75
CA HIS A 235 2.05 -16.87 7.39
C HIS A 235 3.38 -16.28 6.94
N MET A 236 3.84 -16.60 5.73
CA MET A 236 5.05 -16.05 5.14
C MET A 236 4.82 -15.69 3.68
N GLY A 237 5.44 -14.61 3.21
CA GLY A 237 5.43 -14.16 1.83
C GLY A 237 6.84 -13.77 1.39
N MET A 238 7.29 -14.27 0.25
CA MET A 238 8.55 -13.88 -0.40
C MET A 238 8.23 -13.38 -1.80
N HIS A 239 8.60 -12.15 -2.12
CA HIS A 239 8.27 -11.47 -3.36
C HIS A 239 9.55 -11.01 -4.07
N LEU A 240 9.58 -11.18 -5.38
CA LEU A 240 10.55 -10.55 -6.27
C LEU A 240 9.82 -9.48 -7.09
N GLU A 241 10.19 -8.21 -6.89
CA GLU A 241 9.51 -7.04 -7.44
C GLU A 241 10.24 -6.50 -8.68
N ALA A 242 9.50 -6.28 -9.75
CA ALA A 242 9.87 -5.38 -10.84
C ALA A 242 9.23 -4.03 -10.59
N VAL A 243 10.03 -2.95 -10.62
CA VAL A 243 9.58 -1.58 -10.35
C VAL A 243 9.66 -0.79 -11.66
N PRO A 244 8.57 -0.65 -12.43
CA PRO A 244 8.57 0.16 -13.64
C PRO A 244 8.91 1.63 -13.36
N LEU A 245 8.45 2.15 -12.22
CA LEU A 245 8.75 3.49 -11.76
C LEU A 245 8.84 3.53 -10.24
N GLY A 246 9.93 4.12 -9.76
CA GLY A 246 10.12 4.50 -8.37
C GLY A 246 10.64 5.93 -8.28
N ALA A 247 10.35 6.56 -7.15
CA ALA A 247 10.90 7.82 -6.72
C ALA A 247 11.62 7.60 -5.39
N VAL A 248 12.78 8.21 -5.19
CA VAL A 248 13.54 8.10 -3.95
C VAL A 248 14.27 9.41 -3.67
N SER A 249 14.32 9.84 -2.40
CA SER A 249 15.05 11.05 -2.02
C SER A 249 16.46 11.06 -2.59
N SER A 250 16.90 12.25 -3.01
CA SER A 250 18.22 12.50 -3.57
C SER A 250 18.84 13.74 -2.96
N ASP A 251 20.10 13.64 -2.52
CA ASP A 251 20.81 14.72 -1.82
C ASP A 251 21.45 15.72 -2.78
N TYR A 252 21.52 15.37 -4.07
CA TYR A 252 22.15 16.17 -5.11
C TYR A 252 21.20 16.50 -6.26
N ASN A 253 19.89 16.26 -6.11
CA ASN A 253 18.94 16.68 -7.12
C ASN A 253 18.51 18.14 -6.88
N GLY A 254 18.78 19.00 -7.86
CA GLY A 254 18.28 20.38 -7.93
C GLY A 254 17.34 20.61 -9.11
N PHE A 255 17.07 19.58 -9.92
CA PHE A 255 16.28 19.70 -11.13
C PHE A 255 14.83 20.04 -10.80
N ARG A 256 14.33 21.17 -11.32
CA ARG A 256 12.98 21.70 -11.04
C ARG A 256 12.65 21.80 -9.54
N ARG A 257 13.64 22.04 -8.67
CA ARG A 257 13.49 22.13 -7.19
C ARG A 257 12.93 20.86 -6.53
N ARG A 258 13.14 19.68 -7.13
CA ARG A 258 12.74 18.38 -6.55
C ARG A 258 13.89 17.77 -5.75
N ASP A 259 13.57 17.16 -4.61
CA ASP A 259 14.50 16.50 -3.69
C ASP A 259 14.51 14.96 -3.84
N TYR A 260 14.09 14.45 -5.00
CA TYR A 260 14.01 13.01 -5.30
C TYR A 260 14.32 12.69 -6.76
N ASP A 261 14.88 11.50 -6.99
CA ASP A 261 15.21 10.95 -8.30
C ASP A 261 14.15 9.92 -8.73
N TYR A 262 13.90 9.82 -10.04
CA TYR A 262 13.01 8.81 -10.62
C TYR A 262 13.76 7.79 -11.44
N GLY A 263 13.26 6.55 -11.40
CA GLY A 263 13.54 5.59 -12.46
C GLY A 263 13.06 4.19 -12.16
N PRO A 264 13.35 3.25 -13.08
CA PRO A 264 12.99 1.85 -12.93
C PRO A 264 13.90 1.15 -11.91
N GLY A 265 13.50 -0.04 -11.50
CA GLY A 265 14.19 -0.77 -10.47
C GLY A 265 13.77 -2.21 -10.29
N LEU A 266 14.39 -2.85 -9.31
CA LEU A 266 14.08 -4.21 -8.86
C LEU A 266 14.02 -4.19 -7.34
N GLY A 267 13.26 -5.11 -6.75
CA GLY A 267 13.16 -5.22 -5.31
C GLY A 267 12.87 -6.63 -4.83
N GLY A 268 12.95 -6.81 -3.52
CA GLY A 268 12.50 -8.01 -2.83
C GLY A 268 11.71 -7.62 -1.61
N ARG A 269 10.61 -8.33 -1.33
CA ARG A 269 9.81 -8.15 -0.12
C ARG A 269 9.63 -9.47 0.59
N PHE A 270 9.78 -9.43 1.90
CA PHE A 270 9.56 -10.54 2.79
C PHE A 270 8.56 -10.15 3.88
N THR A 271 7.55 -10.98 4.08
CA THR A 271 6.61 -10.87 5.19
C THR A 271 6.59 -12.17 5.96
N ALA A 272 6.51 -12.09 7.28
CA ALA A 272 6.28 -13.24 8.15
C ALA A 272 5.42 -12.82 9.32
N SER A 273 4.32 -13.54 9.59
CA SER A 273 3.49 -13.28 10.75
C SER A 273 3.09 -14.55 11.49
N VAL A 274 3.10 -14.46 12.82
CA VAL A 274 2.53 -15.47 13.71
C VAL A 274 1.17 -14.96 14.14
N ARG A 275 0.14 -15.66 13.69
CA ARG A 275 -1.26 -15.37 13.98
C ARG A 275 -1.78 -16.29 15.06
N ARG A 276 -2.54 -15.74 16.01
CA ARG A 276 -3.30 -16.50 16.99
C ARG A 276 -4.74 -16.00 17.00
N ASP A 277 -5.70 -16.92 16.87
CA ASP A 277 -7.13 -16.60 16.83
C ASP A 277 -7.48 -15.53 15.77
N GLY A 278 -6.83 -15.63 14.61
CA GLY A 278 -7.03 -14.71 13.49
C GLY A 278 -6.31 -13.36 13.61
N ARG A 279 -5.61 -13.08 14.72
CA ARG A 279 -4.89 -11.81 14.96
C ARG A 279 -3.38 -12.00 14.81
N ASP A 280 -2.70 -11.06 14.18
CA ASP A 280 -1.23 -11.03 14.16
C ASP A 280 -0.71 -10.71 15.57
N MET A 281 0.07 -11.64 16.16
CA MET A 281 0.74 -11.45 17.45
C MET A 281 2.14 -10.86 17.25
N LEU A 282 2.82 -11.33 16.20
CA LEU A 282 4.15 -10.91 15.78
C LEU A 282 4.17 -10.84 14.26
N ARG A 283 4.71 -9.76 13.70
CA ARG A 283 4.84 -9.57 12.25
C ARG A 283 6.17 -8.92 11.90
N LEU A 284 6.88 -9.50 10.94
CA LEU A 284 8.07 -8.96 10.32
C LEU A 284 7.72 -8.56 8.87
N ASP A 285 7.96 -7.31 8.53
CA ASP A 285 7.90 -6.80 7.16
C ASP A 285 9.29 -6.29 6.78
N ALA A 286 9.86 -6.80 5.70
CA ALA A 286 11.13 -6.34 5.15
C ALA A 286 11.02 -6.12 3.65
N ARG A 287 11.59 -5.04 3.15
CA ARG A 287 11.62 -4.71 1.73
C ARG A 287 12.96 -4.10 1.39
N THR A 288 13.56 -4.56 0.30
CA THR A 288 14.71 -3.90 -0.32
C THR A 288 14.32 -3.50 -1.74
N VAL A 289 14.60 -2.27 -2.12
CA VAL A 289 14.36 -1.77 -3.47
C VAL A 289 15.63 -1.08 -3.99
N TRP A 290 16.00 -1.43 -5.20
CA TRP A 290 17.05 -0.79 -5.98
C TRP A 290 16.41 0.02 -7.10
N ILE A 291 16.78 1.28 -7.25
CA ILE A 291 16.28 2.19 -8.28
C ILE A 291 17.48 2.77 -9.04
N HIS A 292 17.44 2.66 -10.35
CA HIS A 292 18.36 3.34 -11.25
C HIS A 292 17.76 4.67 -11.67
N SER A 293 18.37 5.78 -11.28
CA SER A 293 17.88 7.11 -11.64
C SER A 293 18.09 7.37 -13.13
N VAL A 294 16.99 7.59 -13.84
CA VAL A 294 16.98 8.05 -15.25
C VAL A 294 16.51 9.49 -15.38
N TYR A 295 15.93 10.06 -14.30
CA TYR A 295 15.45 11.44 -14.27
C TYR A 295 15.72 12.06 -12.89
N GLY A 296 16.63 13.02 -12.85
CA GLY A 296 17.18 13.59 -11.61
C GLY A 296 18.71 13.52 -11.62
N ALA A 297 19.33 13.30 -10.47
CA ALA A 297 20.77 13.06 -10.39
C ALA A 297 21.13 11.69 -10.97
N ARG A 298 22.30 11.57 -11.63
CA ARG A 298 22.80 10.29 -12.15
C ARG A 298 23.27 9.40 -11.00
N ALA A 299 22.38 8.52 -10.56
CA ALA A 299 22.55 7.77 -9.33
C ALA A 299 21.93 6.37 -9.36
N ASN A 300 22.40 5.51 -8.47
CA ASN A 300 21.70 4.30 -8.07
C ASN A 300 21.38 4.39 -6.59
N HIS A 301 20.16 4.02 -6.23
CA HIS A 301 19.70 4.04 -4.85
C HIS A 301 19.29 2.64 -4.43
N LEU A 302 19.78 2.19 -3.29
CA LEU A 302 19.35 0.98 -2.61
C LEU A 302 18.71 1.38 -1.28
N ALA A 303 17.44 1.08 -1.10
CA ALA A 303 16.71 1.34 0.12
C ALA A 303 16.18 0.03 0.72
N THR A 304 16.51 -0.22 1.98
CA THR A 304 16.02 -1.37 2.75
C THR A 304 15.24 -0.87 3.95
N THR A 305 13.98 -1.29 4.05
CA THR A 305 13.12 -1.06 5.22
C THR A 305 12.85 -2.40 5.88
N ALA A 306 13.03 -2.48 7.20
CA ALA A 306 12.63 -3.64 7.99
C ALA A 306 11.86 -3.18 9.23
N ARG A 307 10.77 -3.85 9.56
CA ARG A 307 9.93 -3.56 10.73
C ARG A 307 9.47 -4.84 11.40
N LEU A 308 9.67 -4.93 12.71
CA LEU A 308 9.16 -5.98 13.57
C LEU A 308 8.10 -5.40 14.49
N SER A 309 6.88 -5.89 14.37
CA SER A 309 5.71 -5.45 15.13
C SER A 309 5.19 -6.55 16.03
N ALA A 310 4.77 -6.21 17.23
CA ALA A 310 4.08 -7.11 18.16
C ALA A 310 2.78 -6.47 18.63
N ALA A 311 1.75 -7.30 18.83
CA ALA A 311 0.46 -6.87 19.35
C ALA A 311 -0.11 -7.91 20.32
N ILE A 312 -0.55 -7.45 21.48
CA ILE A 312 -1.12 -8.28 22.54
C ILE A 312 -2.56 -7.84 22.78
N PRO A 313 -3.55 -8.72 22.60
CA PRO A 313 -4.94 -8.40 22.90
C PRO A 313 -5.12 -8.21 24.41
N VAL A 314 -5.69 -7.07 24.80
CA VAL A 314 -5.98 -6.75 26.21
C VAL A 314 -7.47 -6.97 26.50
N VAL A 315 -8.33 -6.53 25.59
CA VAL A 315 -9.77 -6.81 25.59
C VAL A 315 -10.21 -7.21 24.19
N ARG A 316 -11.48 -7.63 24.04
CA ARG A 316 -12.00 -8.19 22.78
C ARG A 316 -11.65 -7.36 21.54
N MET A 317 -11.79 -6.04 21.58
CA MET A 317 -11.55 -5.17 20.42
C MET A 317 -10.28 -4.31 20.53
N VAL A 318 -9.53 -4.40 21.63
CA VAL A 318 -8.37 -3.52 21.87
C VAL A 318 -7.14 -4.35 22.18
N SER A 319 -6.04 -4.04 21.49
CA SER A 319 -4.72 -4.60 21.71
C SER A 319 -3.72 -3.49 22.03
N VAL A 320 -2.70 -3.81 22.81
CA VAL A 320 -1.51 -2.95 22.97
C VAL A 320 -0.48 -3.46 21.98
N GLY A 321 0.07 -2.55 21.18
CA GLY A 321 1.05 -2.87 20.15
C GLY A 321 2.28 -1.97 20.21
N GLY A 322 3.34 -2.46 19.59
CA GLY A 322 4.55 -1.70 19.36
C GLY A 322 5.35 -2.29 18.22
N ASP A 323 6.17 -1.45 17.58
CA ASP A 323 7.10 -1.90 16.56
C ASP A 323 8.44 -1.19 16.63
N VAL A 324 9.46 -1.90 16.18
CA VAL A 324 10.78 -1.35 15.91
C VAL A 324 11.05 -1.48 14.43
N GLY A 325 11.56 -0.42 13.82
CA GLY A 325 11.82 -0.36 12.40
C GLY A 325 13.13 0.34 12.08
N VAL A 326 13.70 0.03 10.92
CA VAL A 326 14.84 0.74 10.38
C VAL A 326 14.72 0.85 8.88
N THR A 327 14.96 2.06 8.37
CA THR A 327 15.16 2.28 6.94
C THR A 327 16.61 2.67 6.70
N VAL A 328 17.29 1.96 5.80
CA VAL A 328 18.65 2.26 5.36
C VAL A 328 18.62 2.58 3.87
N ARG A 329 19.06 3.77 3.50
CA ARG A 329 19.25 4.18 2.11
C ARG A 329 20.74 4.33 1.83
N ARG A 330 21.20 3.74 0.74
CA ARG A 330 22.54 3.92 0.17
C ARG A 330 22.38 4.45 -1.25
N SER A 331 23.02 5.56 -1.57
CA SER A 331 22.92 6.22 -2.86
C SER A 331 24.33 6.44 -3.41
N SER A 332 24.61 5.84 -4.57
CA SER A 332 25.86 6.01 -5.29
C SER A 332 25.63 6.96 -6.46
N TYR A 333 26.35 8.07 -6.49
CA TYR A 333 26.26 9.07 -7.54
C TYR A 333 27.47 8.96 -8.46
N ARG A 334 27.31 9.25 -9.76
CA ARG A 334 28.41 9.12 -10.73
C ARG A 334 29.55 10.12 -10.51
N GLU A 335 29.20 11.35 -10.13
CA GLU A 335 30.11 12.49 -10.07
C GLU A 335 30.12 13.16 -8.68
N MET A 336 29.39 12.60 -7.72
CA MET A 336 29.24 13.13 -6.37
C MET A 336 29.54 12.04 -5.33
N PRO A 337 29.90 12.41 -4.09
CA PRO A 337 30.12 11.44 -3.02
C PRO A 337 28.90 10.53 -2.78
N ALA A 338 29.15 9.27 -2.41
CA ALA A 338 28.07 8.37 -2.01
C ALA A 338 27.44 8.84 -0.69
N VAL A 339 26.13 8.67 -0.56
CA VAL A 339 25.37 9.05 0.64
C VAL A 339 24.74 7.81 1.26
N SER A 340 24.88 7.66 2.58
CA SER A 340 24.12 6.67 3.35
C SER A 340 23.32 7.35 4.45
N LYS A 341 22.03 7.01 4.54
CA LYS A 341 21.14 7.44 5.61
C LYS A 341 20.54 6.22 6.31
N ARG A 342 20.42 6.32 7.64
CA ARG A 342 19.79 5.32 8.49
C ARG A 342 18.75 5.99 9.36
N VAL A 343 17.53 5.48 9.33
CA VAL A 343 16.37 6.04 10.02
C VAL A 343 15.77 4.95 10.91
N PRO A 344 16.26 4.76 12.15
CA PRO A 344 15.59 3.92 13.13
C PRO A 344 14.29 4.58 13.60
N GLN A 345 13.31 3.73 13.89
CA GLN A 345 11.98 4.11 14.36
C GLN A 345 11.53 3.14 15.45
N VAL A 346 10.89 3.65 16.49
CA VAL A 346 10.17 2.87 17.50
C VAL A 346 8.78 3.46 17.64
N ARG A 347 7.77 2.61 17.71
CA ARG A 347 6.38 3.00 17.93
C ARG A 347 5.76 2.21 19.07
N ALA A 348 4.90 2.88 19.83
CA ALA A 348 4.02 2.26 20.83
C ALA A 348 2.61 2.82 20.63
N TYR A 349 1.61 1.95 20.62
CA TYR A 349 0.26 2.31 20.20
C TYR A 349 -0.81 1.36 20.74
N LEU A 350 -2.03 1.88 20.82
CA LEU A 350 -3.25 1.09 21.02
C LEU A 350 -3.84 0.75 19.67
N ILE A 351 -4.29 -0.49 19.50
CA ILE A 351 -4.93 -1.00 18.28
C ILE A 351 -6.39 -1.28 18.60
N TRP A 352 -7.30 -0.62 17.91
CA TRP A 352 -8.70 -0.97 17.88
C TRP A 352 -9.01 -1.80 16.63
N SER A 353 -9.52 -3.01 16.82
CA SER A 353 -9.89 -3.93 15.73
C SER A 353 -11.35 -4.34 15.88
N PRO A 354 -12.29 -3.73 15.15
CA PRO A 354 -13.68 -4.13 15.17
C PRO A 354 -13.82 -5.56 14.63
N SER A 355 -14.51 -6.41 15.41
CA SER A 355 -14.84 -7.79 15.03
C SER A 355 -15.90 -7.86 13.94
#